data_AF-A0A552HDJ7-F1
#
_entry.id   AF-A0A552HDJ7-F1
#
_cell.length_a   1.000
_cell.length_b   1.000
_cell.length_c   1.000
_cell.angle_alpha   90.00
_cell.angle_beta   90.00
_cell.angle_gamma   90.00
#
_symmetry.space_group_name_H-M   'P 1'
#
loop_
_entity.id
_entity.type
_entity.pdbx_description
1 polymer ?
#
loop_
_entity_poly.entity_id
_entity_poly.type
_entity_poly.pdbx_seq_one_letter_code
_entity_poly.pdbx_strand_id
1 'polypeptide(L)'
;MKLVADKSFKRAFQRLISKNPQLQSKVSEVLHLLEDNPFTPSLKSHKLTGRLEGYWSCSVSYDCRIIFTFRQDTDSGEALIVIVDIGRHDQVY
;
A
#
# COMPACT_ATOMS: atom_id res chain seq x y z
N MET A 1 4.79 12.22 -5.21
CA MET A 1 3.31 12.25 -5.03
C MET A 1 3.02 12.35 -3.55
N LYS A 2 1.81 12.70 -3.10
CA LYS A 2 1.53 12.72 -1.65
C LYS A 2 0.89 11.41 -1.22
N LEU A 3 1.42 10.79 -0.15
CA LEU A 3 0.90 9.53 0.37
C LEU A 3 -0.10 9.77 1.52
N VAL A 4 -1.27 9.14 1.45
CA VAL A 4 -2.33 9.25 2.46
C VAL A 4 -2.78 7.85 2.87
N ALA A 5 -2.81 7.58 4.17
CA ALA A 5 -3.21 6.29 4.71
C ALA A 5 -4.64 6.31 5.25
N ASP A 6 -5.48 5.38 4.78
CA ASP A 6 -6.84 5.21 5.27
C ASP A 6 -6.87 4.65 6.70
N LYS A 7 -7.98 4.86 7.41
CA LYS A 7 -8.19 4.38 8.78
C LYS A 7 -8.14 2.85 8.85
N SER A 8 -8.65 2.15 7.83
CA SER A 8 -8.58 0.70 7.69
C SER A 8 -7.13 0.22 7.66
N PHE A 9 -6.30 0.82 6.80
CA PHE A 9 -4.87 0.52 6.70
C PHE A 9 -4.18 0.70 8.06
N LYS A 10 -4.40 1.83 8.75
CA LYS A 10 -3.76 2.07 10.05
C LYS A 10 -4.06 0.97 11.06
N ARG A 11 -5.32 0.49 11.10
CA ARG A 11 -5.74 -0.62 11.98
C ARG A 11 -5.16 -1.96 11.54
N ALA A 12 -5.07 -2.23 10.24
CA ALA A 12 -4.47 -3.45 9.71
C ALA A 12 -2.96 -3.48 9.97
N PHE A 13 -2.27 -2.37 9.70
CA PHE A 13 -0.86 -2.17 9.97
C PHE A 13 -0.51 -2.39 11.45
N GLN A 14 -1.28 -1.78 12.37
CA GLN A 14 -1.09 -2.00 13.82
C GLN A 14 -1.19 -3.47 14.19
N ARG A 15 -2.24 -4.17 13.72
CA ARG A 15 -2.41 -5.61 13.98
C ARG A 15 -1.27 -6.45 13.39
N LEU A 16 -0.76 -6.07 12.22
CA LEU A 16 0.36 -6.74 11.56
C LEU A 16 1.66 -6.60 12.37
N ILE A 17 2.03 -5.38 12.75
CA ILE A 17 3.28 -5.12 13.49
C ILE A 17 3.22 -5.65 14.92
N SER A 18 2.05 -5.70 15.55
CA SER A 18 1.91 -6.34 16.87
C SER A 18 2.23 -7.84 16.83
N LYS A 19 2.00 -8.51 15.69
CA LYS A 19 2.32 -9.93 15.50
C LYS A 19 3.73 -10.14 14.95
N ASN A 20 4.22 -9.23 14.10
CA ASN A 20 5.50 -9.31 13.43
C ASN A 20 6.20 -7.94 13.43
N PRO A 21 6.84 -7.53 14.54
CA PRO A 21 7.47 -6.22 14.66
C PRO A 21 8.53 -5.96 13.59
N GLN A 22 9.20 -7.00 13.08
CA GLN A 22 10.21 -6.88 12.02
C GLN A 22 9.65 -6.37 10.68
N LEU A 23 8.33 -6.39 10.47
CA LEU A 23 7.72 -5.84 9.26
C LEU A 23 7.62 -4.31 9.29
N GLN A 24 7.74 -3.67 10.45
CA GLN A 24 7.58 -2.22 10.57
C GLN A 24 8.59 -1.45 9.70
N SER A 25 9.87 -1.84 9.73
CA SER A 25 10.90 -1.19 8.91
C SER A 25 10.67 -1.41 7.42
N LYS A 26 10.30 -2.63 7.02
CA LYS A 26 10.01 -2.98 5.62
C LYS A 26 8.81 -2.21 5.07
N VAL A 27 7.74 -2.10 5.85
CA VAL A 27 6.57 -1.31 5.46
C VAL A 27 6.96 0.15 5.30
N SER A 28 7.73 0.71 6.24
CA SER A 28 8.22 2.08 6.15
C SER A 28 9.00 2.31 4.85
N GLU A 29 9.97 1.45 4.54
CA GLU A 29 10.76 1.53 3.31
C GLU A 29 9.88 1.49 2.04
N VAL A 30 8.91 0.58 2.00
CA VAL A 30 7.97 0.46 0.87
C VAL A 30 7.09 1.70 0.73
N LEU A 31 6.65 2.32 1.83
CA LEU A 31 5.88 3.56 1.77
C LEU A 31 6.70 4.72 1.21
N HIS A 32 7.99 4.83 1.58
CA HIS A 32 8.88 5.83 1.00
C HIS A 32 9.09 5.61 -0.50
N LEU A 33 9.31 4.35 -0.92
CA LEU A 33 9.44 4.01 -2.34
C LEU A 33 8.15 4.28 -3.13
N LEU A 34 6.98 4.03 -2.55
CA LEU A 34 5.70 4.36 -3.17
C LEU A 34 5.54 5.87 -3.39
N GLU A 35 5.93 6.68 -2.41
CA GLU A 35 5.83 8.14 -2.48
C GLU A 35 6.72 8.75 -3.57
N ASP A 36 7.91 8.18 -3.74
CA ASP A 36 8.90 8.53 -4.77
C ASP A 36 8.46 8.03 -6.16
N ASN A 37 8.32 6.71 -6.34
CA ASN A 37 7.86 6.10 -7.58
C ASN A 37 7.12 4.77 -7.33
N PRO A 38 5.79 4.74 -7.48
CA PRO A 38 4.98 3.56 -7.21
C PRO A 38 5.20 2.40 -8.18
N PHE A 39 5.90 2.61 -9.29
CA PHE A 39 6.19 1.58 -10.30
C PHE A 39 7.66 1.15 -10.32
N THR A 40 8.41 1.47 -9.27
CA THR A 40 9.77 0.95 -9.07
C THR A 40 9.74 -0.59 -9.12
N PRO A 41 10.62 -1.25 -9.90
CA PRO A 41 10.58 -2.71 -10.08
C PRO A 41 10.62 -3.52 -8.79
N SER A 42 11.30 -3.02 -7.74
CA SER A 42 11.39 -3.67 -6.42
C SER A 42 10.02 -3.81 -5.72
N LEU A 43 9.10 -2.87 -5.96
CA LEU A 43 7.76 -2.87 -5.40
C LEU A 43 6.87 -3.96 -6.01
N LYS A 44 7.20 -4.43 -7.23
CA LYS A 44 6.37 -5.38 -7.99
C LYS A 44 4.92 -4.93 -8.07
N SER A 45 4.71 -3.63 -8.29
CA SER A 45 3.38 -3.03 -8.36
C SER A 45 2.62 -3.52 -9.58
N HIS A 46 1.37 -3.93 -9.40
CA HIS A 46 0.49 -4.39 -10.48
C HIS A 46 -0.96 -4.05 -10.15
N LYS A 47 -1.77 -3.89 -11.21
CA LYS A 47 -3.21 -3.66 -11.07
C LYS A 47 -3.88 -4.91 -10.51
N LEU A 48 -4.80 -4.70 -9.58
CA LEU A 48 -5.75 -5.71 -9.16
C LEU A 48 -6.90 -5.77 -10.15
N THR A 49 -7.55 -6.93 -10.21
CA THR A 49 -8.67 -7.19 -11.14
C THR A 49 -9.91 -7.63 -10.37
N GLY A 50 -11.05 -7.69 -11.06
CA GLY A 50 -12.30 -8.18 -10.47
C GLY A 50 -12.90 -7.18 -9.49
N ARG A 51 -13.18 -7.61 -8.25
CA ARG A 51 -13.81 -6.73 -7.23
C ARG A 51 -12.93 -5.57 -6.79
N LEU A 52 -11.62 -5.67 -7.03
CA LEU A 52 -10.62 -4.64 -6.70
C LEU A 52 -10.08 -3.96 -7.97
N GLU A 53 -10.83 -4.01 -9.07
CA GLU A 53 -10.49 -3.23 -10.27
C GLU A 53 -10.32 -1.74 -9.91
N GLY A 54 -9.25 -1.11 -10.44
CA GLY A 54 -8.89 0.27 -10.09
C GLY A 54 -8.00 0.40 -8.84
N TYR A 55 -7.73 -0.69 -8.13
CA TYR A 55 -6.70 -0.76 -7.09
C TYR A 55 -5.41 -1.39 -7.63
N TRP A 56 -4.35 -1.20 -6.87
CA TRP A 56 -3.02 -1.71 -7.13
C TRP A 56 -2.51 -2.45 -5.90
N SER A 57 -1.59 -3.38 -6.13
CA SER A 57 -0.89 -4.07 -5.06
C SER A 57 0.62 -4.03 -5.27
N CYS A 58 1.37 -3.76 -4.19
CA CYS A 58 2.83 -3.89 -4.14
C CYS A 58 3.27 -4.84 -3.02
N SER A 59 4.49 -5.35 -3.15
CA SER A 59 5.07 -6.34 -2.22
C SER A 59 5.85 -5.65 -1.11
N VAL A 60 5.61 -6.09 0.13
CA VAL A 60 6.42 -5.71 1.32
C VAL A 60 7.38 -6.83 1.71
N SER A 61 6.88 -8.06 1.65
CA SER A 61 7.65 -9.29 1.81
C SER A 61 7.08 -10.33 0.85
N TYR A 62 7.59 -11.56 0.93
CA TYR A 62 7.04 -12.68 0.17
C TYR A 62 5.54 -12.87 0.39
N ASP A 63 5.10 -12.72 1.65
CA ASP A 63 3.76 -13.02 2.10
C ASP A 63 2.94 -11.78 2.50
N CYS A 64 3.47 -10.56 2.36
CA CYS A 64 2.80 -9.32 2.77
C CYS A 64 2.71 -8.33 1.60
N ARG A 65 1.51 -7.79 1.38
CA ARG A 65 1.24 -6.81 0.33
C ARG A 65 0.48 -5.60 0.87
N ILE A 66 0.72 -4.46 0.24
CA ILE A 66 -0.06 -3.24 0.42
C ILE A 66 -1.00 -3.08 -0.77
N ILE A 67 -2.25 -2.70 -0.50
CA ILE A 67 -3.22 -2.27 -1.50
C ILE A 67 -3.28 -0.75 -1.50
N PHE A 68 -3.20 -0.14 -2.68
CA PHE A 68 -3.30 1.30 -2.84
C PHE A 68 -4.08 1.68 -4.11
N THR A 69 -4.46 2.95 -4.21
CA THR A 69 -5.07 3.51 -5.42
C THR A 69 -4.61 4.95 -5.62
N PHE A 70 -4.79 5.46 -6.83
CA PHE A 70 -4.47 6.84 -7.17
C PHE A 70 -5.72 7.70 -7.11
N ARG A 71 -5.61 8.86 -6.47
CA ARG A 71 -6.67 9.87 -6.45
C ARG A 71 -6.08 11.24 -6.74
N GLN A 72 -6.96 12.20 -7.00
CA GLN A 72 -6.61 13.60 -7.05
C GLN A 72 -7.21 14.29 -5.83
N ASP A 73 -6.42 15.11 -5.16
CA ASP A 73 -6.93 15.99 -4.12
C ASP A 73 -7.86 17.02 -4.76
N THR A 74 -9.07 17.15 -4.23
CA THR A 74 -10.10 18.03 -4.82
C THR A 74 -9.80 19.51 -4.60
N ASP A 75 -9.03 19.84 -3.57
CA ASP A 75 -8.77 21.23 -3.18
C ASP A 75 -7.46 21.73 -3.80
N SER A 76 -6.40 20.92 -3.77
CA SER A 76 -5.08 21.29 -4.31
C SER A 76 -4.84 20.80 -5.74
N GLY A 77 -5.62 19.84 -6.23
CA GLY A 77 -5.41 19.19 -7.53
C GLY A 77 -4.22 18.24 -7.57
N GLU A 78 -3.56 17.99 -6.44
CA GLU A 78 -2.36 17.13 -6.35
C GLU A 78 -2.69 15.64 -6.53
N ALA A 79 -1.76 14.90 -7.13
CA ALA A 79 -1.86 13.45 -7.21
C ALA A 79 -1.57 12.79 -5.86
N LEU A 80 -2.51 11.98 -5.39
CA LEU A 80 -2.47 11.24 -4.15
C LEU A 80 -2.30 9.75 -4.38
N ILE A 81 -1.46 9.12 -3.57
CA ILE A 81 -1.43 7.68 -3.38
C ILE A 81 -2.18 7.38 -2.09
N VAL A 82 -3.34 6.74 -2.21
CA VAL A 82 -4.16 6.36 -1.06
C VAL A 82 -3.86 4.92 -0.70
N ILE A 83 -3.30 4.70 0.49
CA ILE A 83 -3.04 3.38 1.04
C ILE A 83 -4.30 2.87 1.73
N VAL A 84 -4.80 1.73 1.26
CA VAL A 84 -6.15 1.23 1.55
C VAL A 84 -6.09 0.10 2.56
N ASP A 85 -5.17 -0.85 2.34
CA ASP A 85 -5.04 -2.02 3.20
C ASP A 85 -3.62 -2.60 3.17
N ILE A 86 -3.31 -3.43 4.16
CA ILE A 86 -2.08 -4.21 4.23
C ILE A 86 -2.38 -5.57 4.86
N GLY A 87 -1.89 -6.63 4.24
CA GLY A 87 -2.19 -7.96 4.70
C GLY A 87 -1.43 -9.04 3.96
N ARG A 88 -1.80 -10.28 4.23
CA ARG A 88 -1.16 -11.42 3.58
C ARG A 88 -1.48 -11.45 2.09
N HIS A 89 -0.54 -11.94 1.28
CA HIS A 89 -0.76 -12.10 -0.16
C HIS A 89 -2.08 -12.85 -0.46
N ASP A 90 -2.34 -13.92 0.28
CA ASP A 90 -3.49 -14.83 0.15
C ASP A 90 -4.80 -14.24 0.71
N GLN A 91 -4.74 -13.11 1.41
CA GLN A 91 -5.92 -12.39 1.92
C GLN A 91 -6.31 -11.18 1.06
N VAL A 92 -5.42 -10.79 0.14
CA VAL A 92 -5.60 -9.67 -0.80
C VAL A 92 -6.15 -10.15 -2.15
N TYR A 93 -6.13 -11.46 -2.41
CA TYR A 93 -6.62 -12.14 -3.61
C TYR A 93 -7.74 -13.13 -3.33
#